data_AF-A0A662M9Q4-F1
#
_entry.id   AF-A0A662M9Q4-F1
#
_cell.length_a   1.000
_cell.length_b   1.000
_cell.length_c   1.000
_cell.angle_alpha   90.00
_cell.angle_beta   90.00
_cell.angle_gamma   90.00
#
_symmetry.space_group_name_H-M   'P 1'
#
loop_
_entity.id
_entity.type
_entity.pdbx_description
1 polymer ?
#
loop_
_entity_poly.entity_id
_entity_poly.type
_entity_poly.pdbx_seq_one_letter_code
_entity_poly.pdbx_strand_id
1 'polypeptide(L)'
;RIYKENNMSEETGAVEAVVESPVVEETGTGEIVNGAVSGDTVVEAESEAELVEEIEGAIEDGASEEEVKDMIREYEIKVNGKTKKVKIDLNNEEEIIKRLQMAEAGQSAMQGKAELEKMIESELRGAKEDPWKFLQDTLGLDADELAEHRIAARVEEMKKSPEQIEKEKISKELETLRAEMKKREQVEEDAKVTRFREEASFKLDQEITDALKDNTNLPKSRKTVSRIADAMMWAMNNGFGDVNVADVIPAVEAEIKTEFDEFMNGMPEDVLENYIGKRNLDRLRKKRVASAQAAKNTSIGDVKAVAADKKDDVERDAFGRKTAKKVRSKDFFKNLGN
;
A
#
# COMPACT_ATOMS: atom_id res chain seq x y z
N ARG A 1 54.87 -31.68 5.92
CA ARG A 1 54.26 -31.64 7.27
C ARG A 1 54.61 -30.30 7.89
N ILE A 2 53.72 -29.32 7.71
CA ILE A 2 53.79 -27.97 8.26
C ILE A 2 52.55 -27.82 9.13
N TYR A 3 52.73 -27.29 10.34
CA TYR A 3 51.70 -27.01 11.33
C TYR A 3 51.35 -25.51 11.35
N LYS A 4 50.19 -25.22 11.96
CA LYS A 4 49.66 -23.95 12.51
C LYS A 4 48.70 -23.20 11.58
N GLU A 5 47.39 -23.27 11.84
CA GLU A 5 46.64 -22.56 12.90
C GLU A 5 46.74 -21.04 12.73
N ASN A 6 45.71 -20.46 12.12
CA ASN A 6 45.41 -19.04 12.22
C ASN A 6 44.00 -18.87 12.79
N ASN A 7 43.97 -18.13 13.89
CA ASN A 7 42.84 -17.80 14.73
C ASN A 7 41.79 -16.97 13.99
N MET A 8 40.53 -17.32 14.29
CA MET A 8 39.38 -16.44 14.21
C MET A 8 39.47 -15.39 15.33
N SER A 9 39.17 -14.14 15.03
CA SER A 9 38.70 -13.17 16.01
C SER A 9 37.55 -12.39 15.39
N GLU A 10 36.45 -12.45 16.12
CA GLU A 10 35.13 -11.94 15.78
C GLU A 10 35.06 -10.41 15.77
N GLU A 11 34.17 -9.98 14.89
CA GLU A 11 33.63 -8.67 14.63
C GLU A 11 32.47 -8.41 15.60
N THR A 12 32.50 -7.33 16.39
CA THR A 12 31.29 -6.70 16.94
C THR A 12 31.53 -5.22 17.23
N GLY A 13 30.49 -4.41 16.96
CA GLY A 13 30.18 -3.22 17.77
C GLY A 13 30.45 -1.87 17.13
N ALA A 14 29.43 -1.33 16.47
CA ALA A 14 29.36 0.02 15.95
C ALA A 14 28.74 1.03 16.95
N VAL A 15 28.91 2.32 16.61
CA VAL A 15 28.14 3.54 17.00
C VAL A 15 28.20 3.93 18.51
N GLU A 16 28.22 5.18 18.95
CA GLU A 16 27.81 6.47 18.39
C GLU A 16 28.42 7.58 19.26
N ALA A 17 28.99 8.62 18.65
CA ALA A 17 29.55 9.77 19.36
C ALA A 17 28.52 10.90 19.42
N VAL A 18 28.08 11.24 20.63
CA VAL A 18 27.33 12.46 20.95
C VAL A 18 28.36 13.54 21.32
N VAL A 19 28.38 14.65 20.58
CA VAL A 19 29.03 15.88 21.03
C VAL A 19 28.08 17.05 20.82
N GLU A 20 27.80 17.69 21.94
CA GLU A 20 26.96 18.84 22.17
C GLU A 20 27.58 20.16 21.67
N SER A 21 26.70 21.03 21.14
CA SER A 21 26.67 22.50 21.31
C SER A 21 27.79 23.35 20.67
N PRO A 22 27.62 24.69 20.46
CA PRO A 22 26.58 25.57 21.00
C PRO A 22 25.90 26.56 20.01
N VAL A 23 24.80 27.10 20.53
CA VAL A 23 24.07 28.30 20.13
C VAL A 23 24.98 29.53 20.09
N VAL A 24 24.88 30.32 19.03
CA VAL A 24 25.32 31.73 18.99
C VAL A 24 24.19 32.55 18.38
N GLU A 25 23.57 33.38 19.22
CA GLU A 25 22.88 34.61 18.82
C GLU A 25 23.94 35.61 18.38
N GLU A 26 23.80 36.21 17.19
CA GLU A 26 24.22 37.60 17.03
C GLU A 26 23.42 38.35 15.96
N THR A 27 23.16 39.57 16.36
CA THR A 27 22.39 40.66 15.78
C THR A 27 22.99 41.23 14.49
N GLY A 28 22.17 41.73 13.59
CA GLY A 28 22.59 42.77 12.65
C GLY A 28 21.99 42.69 11.26
N THR A 29 20.71 43.05 11.09
CA THR A 29 20.21 43.43 9.77
C THR A 29 20.45 44.90 9.55
N GLY A 30 21.55 45.17 8.85
CA GLY A 30 21.82 46.44 8.19
C GLY A 30 20.86 46.69 7.03
N GLU A 31 20.55 47.96 6.90
CA GLU A 31 19.86 48.70 5.85
C GLU A 31 20.19 48.21 4.42
N ILE A 32 19.21 47.68 3.70
CA ILE A 32 19.28 47.45 2.25
C ILE A 32 18.30 48.38 1.55
N VAL A 33 18.90 49.22 0.72
CA VAL A 33 18.32 50.26 -0.12
C VAL A 33 17.35 49.67 -1.12
N ASN A 34 16.17 50.27 -1.14
CA ASN A 34 15.04 49.99 -2.02
C ASN A 34 15.39 50.35 -3.47
N GLY A 35 15.50 49.36 -4.34
CA GLY A 35 15.71 49.51 -5.78
C GLY A 35 14.57 48.85 -6.54
N ALA A 36 13.58 49.67 -6.91
CA ALA A 36 12.34 49.28 -7.58
C ALA A 36 12.56 48.57 -8.93
N VAL A 37 11.93 47.40 -9.09
CA VAL A 37 11.47 46.91 -10.39
C VAL A 37 10.00 46.50 -10.22
N SER A 38 9.14 47.30 -10.84
CA SER A 38 7.69 47.17 -10.85
C SER A 38 7.22 45.91 -11.57
N GLY A 39 6.30 45.20 -10.94
CA GLY A 39 5.46 44.17 -11.54
C GLY A 39 4.39 43.75 -10.54
N ASP A 40 3.76 44.75 -9.92
CA ASP A 40 2.74 44.59 -8.88
C ASP A 40 1.41 44.23 -9.54
N THR A 41 1.04 42.95 -9.54
CA THR A 41 -0.37 42.55 -9.58
C THR A 41 -0.75 42.17 -8.17
N VAL A 42 -1.16 43.18 -7.41
CA VAL A 42 -1.92 43.05 -6.17
C VAL A 42 -3.14 42.20 -6.49
N VAL A 43 -3.18 40.98 -5.96
CA VAL A 43 -4.44 40.26 -5.82
C VAL A 43 -5.06 40.84 -4.55
N GLU A 44 -6.06 41.70 -4.72
CA GLU A 44 -6.91 42.14 -3.62
C GLU A 44 -7.47 40.89 -2.94
N ALA A 45 -7.06 40.65 -1.70
CA ALA A 45 -7.74 39.73 -0.82
C ALA A 45 -9.05 40.43 -0.43
N GLU A 46 -10.14 40.07 -1.09
CA GLU A 46 -11.50 40.42 -0.67
C GLU A 46 -11.64 40.08 0.81
N SER A 47 -11.89 41.10 1.62
CA SER A 47 -11.95 40.94 3.07
C SER A 47 -13.21 40.16 3.46
N GLU A 48 -13.14 39.36 4.54
CA GLU A 48 -14.28 38.60 5.07
C GLU A 48 -15.55 39.45 5.27
N ALA A 49 -15.44 40.77 5.40
CA ALA A 49 -16.56 41.68 5.55
C ALA A 49 -17.40 41.86 4.27
N GLU A 50 -16.79 41.89 3.09
CA GLU A 50 -17.53 42.00 1.80
C GLU A 50 -18.24 40.69 1.45
N LEU A 51 -17.68 39.55 1.87
CA LEU A 51 -18.27 38.22 1.75
C LEU A 51 -19.52 38.04 2.63
N VAL A 52 -19.59 38.70 3.79
CA VAL A 52 -20.77 38.64 4.66
C VAL A 52 -21.90 39.53 4.10
N GLU A 53 -21.59 40.71 3.56
CA GLU A 53 -22.60 41.58 2.93
C GLU A 53 -23.19 40.98 1.64
N GLU A 54 -22.40 40.26 0.83
CA GLU A 54 -22.94 39.56 -0.36
C GLU A 54 -23.81 38.35 0.01
N ILE A 55 -23.53 37.68 1.13
CA ILE A 55 -24.37 36.58 1.65
C ILE A 55 -25.68 37.14 2.22
N GLU A 56 -25.64 38.27 2.94
CA GLU A 56 -26.85 38.93 3.46
C GLU A 56 -27.73 39.49 2.33
N GLY A 57 -27.14 40.05 1.27
CA GLY A 57 -27.87 40.50 0.08
C GLY A 57 -28.55 39.37 -0.70
N ALA A 58 -27.92 38.19 -0.78
CA ALA A 58 -28.49 37.02 -1.44
C ALA A 58 -29.63 36.35 -0.64
N ILE A 59 -29.67 36.54 0.68
CA ILE A 59 -30.75 36.06 1.55
C ILE A 59 -31.98 36.99 1.49
N GLU A 60 -31.79 38.31 1.33
CA GLU A 60 -32.88 39.29 1.18
C GLU A 60 -33.68 39.15 -0.12
N ASP A 61 -33.07 38.64 -1.20
CA ASP A 61 -33.74 38.40 -2.49
C ASP A 61 -34.48 37.05 -2.58
N GLY A 62 -34.58 36.30 -1.48
CA GLY A 62 -35.51 35.16 -1.34
C GLY A 62 -34.96 33.79 -1.73
N ALA A 63 -33.65 33.57 -1.66
CA ALA A 63 -33.07 32.23 -1.76
C ALA A 63 -33.15 31.48 -0.41
N SER A 64 -33.46 30.18 -0.44
CA SER A 64 -33.47 29.37 0.79
C SER A 64 -32.04 28.97 1.20
N GLU A 65 -31.76 28.90 2.51
CA GLU A 65 -30.46 28.49 3.08
C GLU A 65 -29.92 27.14 2.59
N GLU A 66 -30.77 26.32 1.94
CA GLU A 66 -30.40 25.03 1.36
C GLU A 66 -29.75 25.16 -0.03
N GLU A 67 -29.99 26.25 -0.78
CA GLU A 67 -29.40 26.47 -2.12
C GLU A 67 -28.01 27.12 -2.05
N VAL A 68 -27.72 27.87 -0.98
CA VAL A 68 -26.37 28.40 -0.68
C VAL A 68 -25.42 27.27 -0.27
N LYS A 69 -25.95 26.14 0.23
CA LYS A 69 -25.16 24.96 0.59
C LYS A 69 -24.60 24.24 -0.63
N ASP A 70 -25.30 24.15 -1.75
CA ASP A 70 -24.78 23.50 -2.98
C ASP A 70 -23.99 24.47 -3.88
N MET A 71 -23.19 25.36 -3.28
CA MET A 71 -22.31 26.27 -4.02
C MET A 71 -21.11 25.52 -4.62
N ILE A 72 -21.35 24.89 -5.77
CA ILE A 72 -20.31 24.54 -6.73
C ILE A 72 -19.78 25.84 -7.31
N ARG A 73 -18.68 26.37 -6.75
CA ARG A 73 -18.02 27.56 -7.29
C ARG A 73 -17.05 27.14 -8.40
N GLU A 74 -17.23 27.68 -9.60
CA GLU A 74 -16.30 27.50 -10.72
C GLU A 74 -15.18 28.52 -10.61
N TYR A 75 -13.96 28.07 -10.36
CA TYR A 75 -12.78 28.94 -10.31
C TYR A 75 -11.97 28.79 -11.60
N GLU A 76 -11.63 29.92 -12.23
CA GLU A 76 -10.71 29.95 -13.37
C GLU A 76 -9.27 30.08 -12.87
N ILE A 77 -8.57 28.96 -12.75
CA ILE A 77 -7.18 28.93 -12.29
C ILE A 77 -6.25 28.98 -13.50
N LYS A 78 -5.32 29.94 -13.50
CA LYS A 78 -4.23 30.00 -14.48
C LYS A 78 -3.06 29.16 -13.99
N VAL A 79 -2.78 28.04 -14.65
CA VAL A 79 -1.60 27.22 -14.38
C VAL A 79 -0.71 27.22 -15.62
N ASN A 80 0.53 27.72 -15.47
CA ASN A 80 1.53 27.79 -16.55
C ASN A 80 1.02 28.48 -17.83
N GLY A 81 0.32 29.61 -17.68
CA GLY A 81 -0.19 30.42 -18.80
C GLY A 81 -1.44 29.85 -19.50
N LYS A 82 -2.00 28.74 -19.03
CA LYS A 82 -3.27 28.18 -19.52
C LYS A 82 -4.35 28.32 -18.47
N THR A 83 -5.51 28.88 -18.84
CA THR A 83 -6.70 28.95 -17.98
C THR A 83 -7.38 27.59 -17.94
N LYS A 84 -7.64 27.09 -16.72
CA LYS A 84 -8.45 25.90 -16.47
C LYS A 84 -9.60 26.28 -15.55
N LYS A 85 -10.83 26.01 -15.98
CA LYS A 85 -12.01 26.13 -15.11
C LYS A 85 -12.08 24.87 -14.24
N VAL A 86 -12.00 25.03 -12.92
CA VAL A 86 -12.11 23.94 -11.96
C VAL A 86 -13.33 24.20 -11.11
N LYS A 87 -14.28 23.26 -11.14
CA LYS A 87 -15.42 23.29 -10.22
C LYS A 87 -14.97 22.69 -8.89
N ILE A 88 -15.28 23.37 -7.79
CA ILE A 88 -14.99 22.89 -6.44
C ILE A 88 -16.30 22.89 -5.66
N ASP A 89 -16.67 21.72 -5.14
CA ASP A 89 -17.82 21.55 -4.28
C ASP A 89 -17.37 21.83 -2.85
N LEU A 90 -17.81 22.97 -2.29
CA LEU A 90 -17.33 23.46 -0.99
C LEU A 90 -17.80 22.60 0.21
N ASN A 91 -18.76 21.70 0.00
CA ASN A 91 -19.26 20.78 1.03
C ASN A 91 -18.43 19.51 1.19
N ASN A 92 -17.52 19.22 0.25
CA ASN A 92 -16.68 18.03 0.33
C ASN A 92 -15.34 18.35 1.00
N GLU A 93 -15.37 18.45 2.33
CA GLU A 93 -14.22 18.80 3.17
C GLU A 93 -12.99 17.90 2.90
N GLU A 94 -13.22 16.61 2.65
CA GLU A 94 -12.14 15.66 2.31
C GLU A 94 -11.43 16.00 1.00
N GLU A 95 -12.17 16.44 -0.02
CA GLU A 95 -11.61 16.80 -1.31
C GLU A 95 -10.83 18.12 -1.23
N ILE A 96 -11.32 19.08 -0.44
CA ILE A 96 -10.64 20.36 -0.19
C ILE A 96 -9.33 20.12 0.55
N ILE A 97 -9.34 19.34 1.64
CA ILE A 97 -8.13 19.00 2.40
C ILE A 97 -7.11 18.31 1.49
N LYS A 98 -7.54 17.34 0.68
CA LYS A 98 -6.64 16.64 -0.26
C LYS A 98 -6.03 17.57 -1.30
N ARG A 99 -6.82 18.50 -1.86
CA ARG A 99 -6.32 19.50 -2.82
C ARG A 99 -5.37 20.49 -2.17
N LEU A 100 -5.64 20.92 -0.93
CA LEU A 100 -4.78 21.80 -0.16
C LEU A 100 -3.45 21.13 0.17
N GLN A 101 -3.48 19.87 0.64
CA GLN A 101 -2.27 19.08 0.88
C GLN A 101 -1.44 18.89 -0.39
N MET A 102 -2.07 18.63 -1.53
CA MET A 102 -1.36 18.55 -2.82
C MET A 102 -0.79 19.90 -3.26
N ALA A 103 -1.51 21.00 -3.02
CA ALA A 103 -1.04 22.35 -3.34
C ALA A 103 0.16 22.73 -2.47
N GLU A 104 0.10 22.47 -1.16
CA GLU A 104 1.18 22.72 -0.22
C GLU A 104 2.40 21.84 -0.50
N ALA A 105 2.20 20.53 -0.75
CA ALA A 105 3.28 19.64 -1.17
C ALA A 105 3.90 20.08 -2.51
N GLY A 106 3.09 20.54 -3.46
CA GLY A 106 3.55 21.08 -4.73
C GLY A 106 4.36 22.36 -4.54
N GLN A 107 3.90 23.27 -3.70
CA GLN A 107 4.57 24.52 -3.38
C GLN A 107 5.90 24.28 -2.65
N SER A 108 5.90 23.39 -1.65
CA SER A 108 7.12 22.98 -0.93
C SER A 108 8.14 22.35 -1.88
N ALA A 109 7.71 21.45 -2.77
CA ALA A 109 8.58 20.85 -3.78
C ALA A 109 9.13 21.90 -4.76
N MET A 110 8.33 22.89 -5.17
CA MET A 110 8.78 24.00 -6.02
C MET A 110 9.78 24.90 -5.31
N GLN A 111 9.58 25.20 -4.03
CA GLN A 111 10.51 25.97 -3.22
C GLN A 111 11.84 25.24 -3.05
N GLY A 112 11.80 23.96 -2.66
CA GLY A 112 13.01 23.14 -2.55
C GLY A 112 13.76 23.01 -3.88
N LYS A 113 13.04 22.88 -5.00
CA LYS A 113 13.63 22.88 -6.35
C LYS A 113 14.26 24.22 -6.71
N ALA A 114 13.61 25.33 -6.40
CA ALA A 114 14.14 26.67 -6.67
C ALA A 114 15.37 26.98 -5.80
N GLU A 115 15.39 26.55 -4.54
CA GLU A 115 16.55 26.65 -3.65
C GLU A 115 17.72 25.80 -4.15
N LEU A 116 17.44 24.56 -4.56
CA LEU A 116 18.44 23.67 -5.17
C LEU A 116 18.97 24.23 -6.48
N GLU A 117 18.12 24.78 -7.34
CA GLU A 117 18.55 25.45 -8.57
C GLU A 117 19.44 26.67 -8.28
N LYS A 118 19.09 27.49 -7.28
CA LYS A 118 19.93 28.61 -6.85
C LYS A 118 21.27 28.15 -6.29
N MET A 119 21.28 27.09 -5.49
CA MET A 119 22.50 26.49 -4.95
C MET A 119 23.39 25.99 -6.08
N ILE A 120 22.86 25.18 -6.99
CA ILE A 120 23.58 24.69 -8.17
C ILE A 120 24.08 25.85 -9.03
N GLU A 121 23.27 26.88 -9.27
CA GLU A 121 23.69 28.02 -10.08
C GLU A 121 24.82 28.80 -9.38
N SER A 122 24.76 28.96 -8.05
CA SER A 122 25.81 29.62 -7.28
C SER A 122 27.11 28.82 -7.26
N GLU A 123 27.03 27.50 -7.11
CA GLU A 123 28.19 26.59 -7.20
C GLU A 123 28.79 26.60 -8.60
N LEU A 124 27.94 26.53 -9.64
CA LEU A 124 28.37 26.54 -11.03
C LEU A 124 28.95 27.89 -11.45
N ARG A 125 28.47 28.99 -10.85
CA ARG A 125 29.05 30.33 -11.01
C ARG A 125 30.41 30.40 -10.32
N GLY A 126 30.54 29.92 -9.08
CA GLY A 126 31.82 29.82 -8.38
C GLY A 126 32.84 28.97 -9.15
N ALA A 127 32.41 27.82 -9.68
CA ALA A 127 33.24 26.96 -10.52
C ALA A 127 33.65 27.61 -11.86
N LYS A 128 32.83 28.51 -12.41
CA LYS A 128 33.17 29.26 -13.64
C LYS A 128 34.12 30.42 -13.37
N GLU A 129 33.95 31.12 -12.26
CA GLU A 129 34.75 32.28 -11.89
C GLU A 129 36.14 31.87 -11.39
N ASP A 130 36.22 30.84 -10.56
CA ASP A 130 37.49 30.32 -10.03
C ASP A 130 37.48 28.79 -9.89
N PRO A 131 37.65 28.05 -11.00
CA PRO A 131 37.55 26.59 -11.01
C PRO A 131 38.53 25.92 -10.06
N TRP A 132 39.70 26.52 -9.83
CA TRP A 132 40.75 25.93 -9.00
C TRP A 132 40.39 25.97 -7.52
N LYS A 133 39.85 27.09 -7.03
CA LYS A 133 39.32 27.18 -5.67
C LYS A 133 38.12 26.25 -5.48
N PHE A 134 37.23 26.15 -6.46
CA PHE A 134 36.09 25.24 -6.38
C PHE A 134 36.53 23.75 -6.27
N LEU A 135 37.54 23.34 -7.04
CA LEU A 135 38.08 21.98 -6.94
C LEU A 135 38.70 21.71 -5.57
N GLN A 136 39.39 22.70 -5.00
CA GLN A 136 40.07 22.57 -3.71
C GLN A 136 39.09 22.63 -2.52
N ASP A 137 38.20 23.62 -2.49
CA ASP A 137 37.31 23.89 -1.36
C ASP A 137 36.08 22.98 -1.34
N THR A 138 35.52 22.63 -2.51
CA THR A 138 34.27 21.85 -2.61
C THR A 138 34.52 20.36 -2.79
N LEU A 139 35.55 19.98 -3.55
CA LEU A 139 35.84 18.58 -3.88
C LEU A 139 37.07 18.03 -3.15
N GLY A 140 37.84 18.87 -2.46
CA GLY A 140 39.06 18.47 -1.75
C GLY A 140 40.19 17.99 -2.68
N LEU A 141 40.16 18.40 -3.96
CA LEU A 141 41.13 18.01 -4.97
C LEU A 141 42.15 19.14 -5.16
N ASP A 142 43.44 18.82 -5.08
CA ASP A 142 44.48 19.80 -5.35
C ASP A 142 44.56 20.12 -6.85
N ALA A 143 44.47 21.41 -7.16
CA ALA A 143 44.57 21.96 -8.49
C ALA A 143 45.90 21.63 -9.16
N ASP A 144 46.99 21.70 -8.38
CA ASP A 144 48.34 21.47 -8.88
C ASP A 144 48.56 19.99 -9.19
N GLU A 145 48.08 19.09 -8.32
CA GLU A 145 48.14 17.64 -8.57
C GLU A 145 47.34 17.23 -9.80
N LEU A 146 46.13 17.78 -10.00
CA LEU A 146 45.32 17.52 -11.20
C LEU A 146 45.99 18.02 -12.48
N ALA A 147 46.61 19.19 -12.42
CA ALA A 147 47.37 19.75 -13.54
C ALA A 147 48.59 18.87 -13.85
N GLU A 148 49.35 18.45 -12.84
CA GLU A 148 50.47 17.52 -12.98
C GLU A 148 50.02 16.19 -13.58
N HIS A 149 48.94 15.59 -13.09
CA HIS A 149 48.41 14.35 -13.62
C HIS A 149 47.99 14.46 -15.09
N ARG A 150 47.39 15.59 -15.46
CA ARG A 150 46.98 15.88 -16.85
C ARG A 150 48.18 16.09 -17.76
N ILE A 151 49.21 16.80 -17.29
CA ILE A 151 50.46 17.00 -18.03
C ILE A 151 51.19 15.67 -18.18
N ALA A 152 51.30 14.88 -17.11
CA ALA A 152 51.88 13.53 -17.13
C ALA A 152 51.15 12.63 -18.13
N ALA A 153 49.81 12.59 -18.09
CA ALA A 153 49.01 11.82 -19.04
C ALA A 153 49.23 12.25 -20.49
N ARG A 154 49.31 13.56 -20.77
CA ARG A 154 49.63 14.06 -22.13
C ARG A 154 51.05 13.73 -22.56
N VAL A 155 52.02 13.80 -21.65
CA VAL A 155 53.41 13.44 -21.92
C VAL A 155 53.52 11.95 -22.21
N GLU A 156 52.79 11.11 -21.49
CA GLU A 156 52.70 9.68 -21.77
C GLU A 156 52.00 9.39 -23.10
N GLU A 157 50.91 10.11 -23.42
CA GLU A 157 50.22 9.98 -24.69
C GLU A 157 51.10 10.40 -25.88
N MET A 158 51.89 11.48 -25.74
CA MET A 158 52.87 11.90 -26.74
C MET A 158 54.06 10.94 -26.86
N LYS A 159 54.35 10.14 -25.82
CA LYS A 159 55.37 9.08 -25.85
C LYS A 159 54.88 7.78 -26.48
N LYS A 160 53.56 7.57 -26.60
CA LYS A 160 52.98 6.39 -27.26
C LYS A 160 53.18 6.49 -28.77
N SER A 161 53.46 5.36 -29.42
CA SER A 161 53.52 5.33 -30.88
C SER A 161 52.11 5.46 -31.49
N PRO A 162 51.98 5.93 -32.75
CA PRO A 162 50.68 6.03 -33.42
C PRO A 162 49.90 4.70 -33.43
N GLU A 163 50.60 3.58 -33.61
CA GLU A 163 50.00 2.24 -33.56
C GLU A 163 49.48 1.84 -32.17
N GLN A 164 50.11 2.34 -31.10
CA GLN A 164 49.64 2.10 -29.73
C GLN A 164 48.38 2.91 -29.42
N ILE A 165 48.28 4.14 -29.94
CA ILE A 165 47.11 5.00 -29.79
C ILE A 165 45.89 4.38 -30.49
N GLU A 166 46.07 3.82 -31.70
CA GLU A 166 45.00 3.14 -32.42
C GLU A 166 44.51 1.89 -31.68
N LYS A 167 45.43 1.06 -31.17
CA LYS A 167 45.08 -0.11 -30.35
C LYS A 167 44.30 0.28 -29.10
N GLU A 168 44.70 1.36 -28.43
CA GLU A 168 44.01 1.85 -27.25
C GLU A 168 42.60 2.36 -27.60
N LYS A 169 42.45 3.13 -28.67
CA LYS A 169 41.13 3.59 -29.16
C LYS A 169 40.21 2.43 -29.49
N ILE A 170 40.70 1.44 -30.24
CA ILE A 170 39.94 0.23 -30.59
C ILE A 170 39.57 -0.54 -29.31
N SER A 171 40.48 -0.67 -28.35
CA SER A 171 40.19 -1.36 -27.09
C SER A 171 39.11 -0.66 -26.27
N LYS A 172 39.14 0.68 -26.20
CA LYS A 172 38.11 1.49 -25.52
C LYS A 172 36.77 1.37 -26.22
N GLU A 173 36.76 1.42 -27.55
CA GLU A 173 35.52 1.25 -28.34
C GLU A 173 34.91 -0.14 -28.13
N LEU A 174 35.74 -1.20 -28.10
CA LEU A 174 35.28 -2.55 -27.79
C LEU A 174 34.76 -2.67 -26.36
N GLU A 175 35.40 -2.01 -25.40
CA GLU A 175 34.94 -1.99 -24.01
C GLU A 175 33.60 -1.27 -23.86
N THR A 176 33.44 -0.10 -24.50
CA THR A 176 32.17 0.64 -24.49
C THR A 176 31.06 -0.16 -25.16
N LEU A 177 31.34 -0.80 -26.31
CA LEU A 177 30.36 -1.65 -26.99
C LEU A 177 29.98 -2.87 -26.14
N ARG A 178 30.94 -3.51 -25.47
CA ARG A 178 30.66 -4.61 -24.54
C ARG A 178 29.84 -4.16 -23.33
N ALA A 179 30.13 -2.98 -22.78
CA ALA A 179 29.39 -2.43 -21.65
C ALA A 179 27.95 -2.08 -22.05
N GLU A 180 27.75 -1.49 -23.22
CA GLU A 180 26.41 -1.22 -23.77
C GLU A 180 25.62 -2.50 -24.03
N MET A 181 26.25 -3.50 -24.65
CA MET A 181 25.64 -4.82 -24.88
C MET A 181 25.23 -5.48 -23.56
N LYS A 182 26.10 -5.47 -22.54
CA LYS A 182 25.81 -6.01 -21.22
C LYS A 182 24.66 -5.27 -20.53
N LYS A 183 24.64 -3.94 -20.60
CA LYS A 183 23.53 -3.14 -20.05
C LYS A 183 22.21 -3.45 -20.75
N ARG A 184 22.23 -3.58 -22.08
CA ARG A 184 21.05 -3.94 -22.86
C ARG A 184 20.55 -5.34 -22.52
N GLU A 185 21.46 -6.30 -22.41
CA GLU A 185 21.15 -7.68 -21.99
C GLU A 185 20.52 -7.69 -20.59
N GLN A 186 21.11 -6.97 -19.62
CA GLN A 186 20.54 -6.82 -18.27
C GLN A 186 19.13 -6.21 -18.30
N VAL A 187 18.91 -5.14 -19.07
CA VAL A 187 17.57 -4.54 -19.20
C VAL A 187 16.57 -5.51 -19.84
N GLU A 188 17.00 -6.28 -20.84
CA GLU A 188 16.16 -7.29 -21.48
C GLU A 188 15.86 -8.48 -20.56
N GLU A 189 16.84 -8.93 -19.76
CA GLU A 189 16.68 -9.97 -18.75
C GLU A 189 15.77 -9.51 -17.62
N ASP A 190 16.01 -8.32 -17.07
CA ASP A 190 15.20 -7.71 -16.03
C ASP A 190 13.75 -7.60 -16.53
N ALA A 191 13.53 -7.04 -17.72
CA ALA A 191 12.19 -6.93 -18.31
C ALA A 191 11.50 -8.29 -18.50
N LYS A 192 12.23 -9.35 -18.87
CA LYS A 192 11.69 -10.71 -18.95
C LYS A 192 11.30 -11.21 -17.57
N VAL A 193 12.17 -11.04 -16.57
CA VAL A 193 11.92 -11.44 -15.18
C VAL A 193 10.71 -10.71 -14.61
N THR A 194 10.57 -9.40 -14.85
CA THR A 194 9.39 -8.64 -14.40
C THR A 194 8.12 -9.18 -15.04
N ARG A 195 8.12 -9.41 -16.35
CA ARG A 195 6.96 -10.01 -17.05
C ARG A 195 6.58 -11.37 -16.48
N PHE A 196 7.55 -12.25 -16.27
CA PHE A 196 7.29 -13.57 -15.67
C PHE A 196 6.75 -13.47 -14.24
N ARG A 197 7.26 -12.52 -13.43
CA ARG A 197 6.76 -12.26 -12.08
C ARG A 197 5.32 -11.74 -12.10
N GLU A 198 5.00 -10.83 -13.01
CA GLU A 198 3.65 -10.28 -13.17
C GLU A 198 2.65 -11.37 -13.60
N GLU A 199 3.01 -12.20 -14.58
CA GLU A 199 2.18 -13.33 -15.01
C GLU A 199 1.96 -14.34 -13.88
N ALA A 200 2.99 -14.65 -13.09
CA ALA A 200 2.89 -15.52 -11.94
C ALA A 200 2.01 -14.92 -10.84
N SER A 201 2.19 -13.63 -10.53
CA SER A 201 1.35 -12.89 -9.57
C SER A 201 -0.11 -12.93 -9.96
N PHE A 202 -0.41 -12.67 -11.24
CA PHE A 202 -1.79 -12.68 -11.73
C PHE A 202 -2.44 -14.06 -11.60
N LYS A 203 -1.71 -15.13 -11.93
CA LYS A 203 -2.21 -16.51 -11.78
C LYS A 203 -2.48 -16.85 -10.31
N LEU A 204 -1.56 -16.49 -9.41
CA LEU A 204 -1.73 -16.67 -7.98
C LEU A 204 -2.94 -15.90 -7.45
N ASP A 205 -3.12 -14.64 -7.87
CA ASP A 205 -4.26 -13.82 -7.46
C ASP A 205 -5.59 -14.42 -7.92
N GLN A 206 -5.64 -14.96 -9.14
CA GLN A 206 -6.81 -15.67 -9.66
C GLN A 206 -7.10 -16.93 -8.84
N GLU A 207 -6.09 -17.76 -8.59
CA GLU A 207 -6.22 -19.00 -7.82
C GLU A 207 -6.69 -18.72 -6.39
N ILE A 208 -6.13 -17.70 -5.73
CA ILE A 208 -6.58 -17.26 -4.39
C ILE A 208 -8.02 -16.78 -4.44
N THR A 209 -8.37 -15.95 -5.43
CA THR A 209 -9.72 -15.42 -5.57
C THR A 209 -10.75 -16.53 -5.81
N ASP A 210 -10.41 -17.53 -6.62
CA ASP A 210 -11.29 -18.65 -6.91
C ASP A 210 -11.43 -19.58 -5.70
N ALA A 211 -10.34 -19.91 -5.01
CA ALA A 211 -10.39 -20.71 -3.80
C ALA A 211 -11.16 -20.02 -2.64
N LEU A 212 -11.14 -18.68 -2.59
CA LEU A 212 -11.97 -17.89 -1.67
C LEU A 212 -13.45 -17.81 -2.08
N LYS A 213 -13.82 -18.09 -3.34
CA LYS A 213 -15.23 -18.19 -3.73
C LYS A 213 -15.87 -19.45 -3.18
N ASP A 214 -15.12 -20.55 -3.17
CA ASP A 214 -15.60 -21.85 -2.69
C ASP A 214 -15.68 -21.91 -1.16
N ASN A 215 -14.81 -21.15 -0.47
CA ASN A 215 -14.78 -21.09 0.99
C ASN A 215 -15.59 -19.90 1.54
N THR A 216 -16.76 -20.21 2.12
CA THR A 216 -17.66 -19.19 2.70
C THR A 216 -17.24 -18.66 4.07
N ASN A 217 -16.29 -19.31 4.74
CA ASN A 217 -15.89 -18.98 6.11
C ASN A 217 -14.86 -17.84 6.18
N LEU A 218 -14.13 -17.56 5.10
CA LEU A 218 -13.12 -16.51 5.08
C LEU A 218 -13.66 -15.26 4.36
N PRO A 219 -13.44 -14.05 4.92
CA PRO A 219 -13.81 -12.83 4.24
C PRO A 219 -12.91 -12.59 3.02
N LYS A 220 -13.52 -12.17 1.90
CA LYS A 220 -12.82 -11.79 0.65
C LYS A 220 -12.18 -10.40 0.78
N SER A 221 -11.24 -10.27 1.70
CA SER A 221 -10.50 -9.03 1.94
C SER A 221 -9.07 -9.14 1.39
N ARG A 222 -8.48 -8.00 1.01
CA ARG A 222 -7.06 -7.93 0.60
C ARG A 222 -6.12 -8.49 1.68
N LYS A 223 -6.47 -8.31 2.96
CA LYS A 223 -5.70 -8.82 4.10
C LYS A 223 -5.72 -10.36 4.15
N THR A 224 -6.86 -10.98 3.86
CA THR A 224 -6.99 -12.45 3.77
C THR A 224 -6.14 -13.01 2.63
N VAL A 225 -6.16 -12.35 1.46
CA VAL A 225 -5.33 -12.74 0.30
C VAL A 225 -3.85 -12.67 0.64
N SER A 226 -3.40 -11.58 1.29
CA SER A 226 -2.02 -11.43 1.77
C SER A 226 -1.63 -12.57 2.70
N ARG A 227 -2.46 -12.91 3.70
CA ARG A 227 -2.17 -14.00 4.64
C ARG A 227 -2.06 -15.36 3.96
N ILE A 228 -2.91 -15.63 2.97
CA ILE A 228 -2.82 -16.85 2.16
C ILE A 228 -1.49 -16.88 1.40
N ALA A 229 -1.09 -15.77 0.77
CA ALA A 229 0.19 -15.67 0.08
C ALA A 229 1.39 -15.83 1.05
N ASP A 230 1.34 -15.23 2.23
CA ASP A 230 2.37 -15.33 3.26
C ASP A 230 2.50 -16.77 3.77
N ALA A 231 1.39 -17.46 3.98
CA ALA A 231 1.38 -18.84 4.42
C ALA A 231 1.85 -19.81 3.31
N MET A 232 1.54 -19.52 2.03
CA MET A 232 2.14 -20.23 0.90
C MET A 232 3.66 -20.02 0.85
N MET A 233 4.13 -18.79 1.02
CA MET A 233 5.56 -18.48 1.06
C MET A 233 6.26 -19.17 2.23
N TRP A 234 5.62 -19.19 3.40
CA TRP A 234 6.12 -19.91 4.57
C TRP A 234 6.23 -21.41 4.28
N ALA A 235 5.23 -22.03 3.67
CA ALA A 235 5.26 -23.45 3.32
C ALA A 235 6.37 -23.77 2.30
N MET A 236 6.54 -22.94 1.26
CA MET A 236 7.63 -23.08 0.28
C MET A 236 9.01 -22.97 0.93
N ASN A 237 9.20 -22.00 1.84
CA ASN A 237 10.45 -21.81 2.56
C ASN A 237 10.79 -22.97 3.51
N ASN A 238 9.77 -23.66 4.03
CA ASN A 238 9.95 -24.84 4.88
C ASN A 238 10.12 -26.16 4.09
N GLY A 239 10.32 -26.07 2.78
CA GLY A 239 10.63 -27.23 1.93
C GLY A 239 9.41 -28.02 1.46
N PHE A 240 8.20 -27.52 1.67
CA PHE A 240 7.02 -28.04 0.98
C PHE A 240 7.05 -27.50 -0.46
N GLY A 241 7.46 -28.34 -1.41
CA GLY A 241 7.41 -28.01 -2.85
C GLY A 241 5.96 -28.00 -3.36
N ASP A 242 5.69 -27.16 -4.37
CA ASP A 242 4.40 -27.08 -5.08
C ASP A 242 3.17 -26.90 -4.17
N VAL A 243 3.24 -25.91 -3.28
CA VAL A 243 2.13 -25.57 -2.38
C VAL A 243 0.99 -24.95 -3.17
N ASN A 244 -0.19 -25.57 -3.14
CA ASN A 244 -1.40 -24.99 -3.70
C ASN A 244 -2.11 -24.11 -2.65
N VAL A 245 -2.85 -23.11 -3.12
CA VAL A 245 -3.75 -22.29 -2.29
C VAL A 245 -4.68 -23.16 -1.44
N ALA A 246 -5.23 -24.23 -2.01
CA ALA A 246 -6.18 -25.10 -1.33
C ALA A 246 -5.63 -25.76 -0.05
N ASP A 247 -4.32 -26.05 -0.02
CA ASP A 247 -3.66 -26.69 1.10
C ASP A 247 -3.44 -25.73 2.28
N VAL A 248 -3.33 -24.43 1.97
CA VAL A 248 -3.00 -23.38 2.94
C VAL A 248 -4.25 -22.78 3.57
N ILE A 249 -5.38 -22.77 2.87
CA ILE A 249 -6.64 -22.20 3.37
C ILE A 249 -7.04 -22.73 4.75
N PRO A 250 -7.00 -24.04 5.06
CA PRO A 250 -7.40 -24.53 6.37
C PRO A 250 -6.52 -23.99 7.51
N ALA A 251 -5.23 -23.82 7.27
CA ALA A 251 -4.30 -23.26 8.24
C ALA A 251 -4.60 -21.77 8.49
N VAL A 252 -4.78 -20.99 7.42
CA VAL A 252 -5.12 -19.56 7.51
C VAL A 252 -6.51 -19.36 8.13
N GLU A 253 -7.47 -20.24 7.84
CA GLU A 253 -8.80 -20.21 8.47
C GLU A 253 -8.70 -20.39 9.99
N ALA A 254 -7.92 -21.37 10.44
CA ALA A 254 -7.70 -21.64 11.86
C ALA A 254 -7.01 -20.46 12.55
N GLU A 255 -6.00 -19.87 11.91
CA GLU A 255 -5.27 -18.70 12.42
C GLU A 255 -6.20 -17.49 12.55
N ILE A 256 -6.93 -17.13 11.49
CA ILE A 256 -7.88 -16.00 11.50
C ILE A 256 -8.96 -16.20 12.57
N LYS A 257 -9.49 -17.43 12.70
CA LYS A 257 -10.48 -17.73 13.73
C LYS A 257 -9.90 -17.59 15.13
N THR A 258 -8.69 -18.10 15.35
CA THR A 258 -8.02 -18.03 16.66
C THR A 258 -7.74 -16.59 17.04
N GLU A 259 -7.14 -15.80 16.16
CA GLU A 259 -6.92 -14.37 16.39
C GLU A 259 -8.22 -13.61 16.65
N PHE A 260 -9.27 -13.93 15.88
CA PHE A 260 -10.58 -13.29 16.05
C PHE A 260 -11.23 -13.67 17.38
N ASP A 261 -11.16 -14.94 17.77
CA ASP A 261 -11.69 -15.42 19.04
C ASP A 261 -10.92 -14.81 20.22
N GLU A 262 -9.59 -14.74 20.15
CA GLU A 262 -8.75 -14.07 21.15
C GLU A 262 -9.10 -12.58 21.25
N PHE A 263 -9.22 -11.91 20.10
CA PHE A 263 -9.60 -10.51 20.04
C PHE A 263 -11.00 -10.28 20.65
N MET A 264 -12.00 -11.10 20.29
CA MET A 264 -13.37 -10.96 20.78
C MET A 264 -13.51 -11.32 22.26
N ASN A 265 -12.80 -12.34 22.74
CA ASN A 265 -12.83 -12.73 24.16
C ASN A 265 -12.09 -11.75 25.06
N GLY A 266 -11.08 -11.04 24.53
CA GLY A 266 -10.35 -10.01 25.25
C GLY A 266 -11.10 -8.67 25.36
N MET A 267 -12.19 -8.48 24.61
CA MET A 267 -12.93 -7.21 24.61
C MET A 267 -14.00 -7.15 25.71
N PRO A 268 -14.17 -6.00 26.39
CA PRO A 268 -15.32 -5.74 27.25
C PRO A 268 -16.64 -5.77 26.47
N GLU A 269 -17.72 -6.18 27.13
CA GLU A 269 -19.04 -6.35 26.52
C GLU A 269 -19.57 -5.04 25.87
N ASP A 270 -19.30 -3.90 26.49
CA ASP A 270 -19.71 -2.57 25.98
C ASP A 270 -19.03 -2.23 24.63
N VAL A 271 -17.77 -2.62 24.46
CA VAL A 271 -17.00 -2.41 23.23
C VAL A 271 -17.45 -3.39 22.16
N LEU A 272 -17.75 -4.63 22.55
CA LEU A 272 -18.27 -5.67 21.68
C LEU A 272 -19.62 -5.27 21.05
N GLU A 273 -20.51 -4.62 21.83
CA GLU A 273 -21.78 -4.08 21.34
C GLU A 273 -21.57 -3.02 20.25
N ASN A 274 -20.59 -2.13 20.46
CA ASN A 274 -20.25 -1.10 19.48
C ASN A 274 -19.61 -1.68 18.21
N TYR A 275 -18.73 -2.67 18.34
CA TYR A 275 -18.00 -3.28 17.22
C TYR A 275 -18.90 -4.15 16.31
N ILE A 276 -19.75 -5.00 16.91
CA ILE A 276 -20.72 -5.80 16.15
C ILE A 276 -21.81 -4.90 15.54
N GLY A 277 -22.15 -3.82 16.24
CA GLY A 277 -23.16 -2.85 15.87
C GLY A 277 -24.58 -3.31 16.23
N LYS A 278 -25.40 -2.37 16.73
CA LYS A 278 -26.78 -2.62 17.18
C LYS A 278 -27.65 -3.32 16.13
N ARG A 279 -27.47 -2.99 14.85
CA ARG A 279 -28.22 -3.60 13.73
C ARG A 279 -27.99 -5.11 13.59
N ASN A 280 -26.76 -5.57 13.80
CA ASN A 280 -26.44 -7.00 13.72
C ASN A 280 -26.93 -7.75 14.96
N LEU A 281 -26.83 -7.13 16.14
CA LEU A 281 -27.39 -7.66 17.38
C LEU A 281 -28.91 -7.77 17.32
N ASP A 282 -29.60 -6.76 16.77
CA ASP A 282 -31.05 -6.81 16.57
C ASP A 282 -31.46 -7.88 15.57
N ARG A 283 -30.68 -8.09 14.50
CA ARG A 283 -30.90 -9.20 13.57
C ARG A 283 -30.74 -10.55 14.26
N LEU A 284 -29.73 -10.70 15.13
CA LEU A 284 -29.53 -11.90 15.95
C LEU A 284 -30.67 -12.10 16.95
N ARG A 285 -31.10 -11.05 17.65
CA ARG A 285 -32.25 -11.07 18.57
C ARG A 285 -33.52 -11.48 17.82
N LYS A 286 -33.82 -10.86 16.68
CA LYS A 286 -34.96 -11.23 15.81
C LYS A 286 -34.88 -12.69 15.36
N LYS A 287 -33.71 -13.18 14.94
CA LYS A 287 -33.50 -14.59 14.56
C LYS A 287 -33.70 -15.54 15.74
N ARG A 288 -33.21 -15.19 16.94
CA ARG A 288 -33.41 -15.98 18.18
C ARG A 288 -34.87 -16.00 18.61
N VAL A 289 -35.57 -14.86 18.55
CA VAL A 289 -37.00 -14.77 18.86
C VAL A 289 -37.83 -15.56 17.84
N ALA A 290 -37.54 -15.43 16.55
CA ALA A 290 -38.22 -16.17 15.49
C ALA A 290 -38.00 -17.70 15.61
N SER A 291 -36.77 -18.13 15.90
CA SER A 291 -36.48 -19.56 16.14
C SER A 291 -37.15 -20.08 17.42
N ALA A 292 -37.19 -19.29 18.50
CA ALA A 292 -37.92 -19.65 19.71
C ALA A 292 -39.45 -19.70 19.50
N GLN A 293 -40.02 -18.82 18.67
CA GLN A 293 -41.43 -18.85 18.28
C GLN A 293 -41.75 -20.05 17.38
N ALA A 294 -40.88 -20.38 16.43
CA ALA A 294 -40.99 -21.58 15.60
C ALA A 294 -40.92 -22.88 16.43
N ALA A 295 -40.03 -22.92 17.43
CA ALA A 295 -39.94 -24.04 18.38
C ALA A 295 -41.18 -24.15 19.30
N LYS A 296 -41.79 -23.04 19.69
CA LYS A 296 -43.07 -23.05 20.44
C LYS A 296 -44.23 -23.57 19.60
N ASN A 297 -44.29 -23.20 18.32
CA ASN A 297 -45.37 -23.64 17.42
C ASN A 297 -45.30 -25.13 17.05
N THR A 298 -44.11 -25.75 17.08
CA THR A 298 -43.94 -27.20 16.93
C THR A 298 -44.31 -27.98 18.20
N SER A 299 -44.22 -27.37 19.40
CA SER A 299 -44.58 -28.03 20.66
C SER A 299 -46.09 -28.13 20.95
N ILE A 300 -46.94 -27.38 20.24
CA ILE A 300 -48.40 -27.36 20.46
C ILE A 300 -49.16 -28.13 19.37
N GLY A 301 -48.57 -28.33 18.18
CA GLY A 301 -49.17 -29.08 17.07
C GLY A 301 -49.04 -30.61 17.17
N ASP A 302 -47.95 -31.13 17.76
CA ASP A 302 -47.61 -32.55 17.63
C ASP A 302 -48.09 -33.46 18.79
N VAL A 303 -48.75 -32.92 19.82
CA VAL A 303 -49.34 -33.77 20.89
C VAL A 303 -50.76 -34.23 20.56
N LYS A 304 -51.42 -33.68 19.52
CA LYS A 304 -52.80 -34.05 19.15
C LYS A 304 -52.93 -34.85 17.84
N ALA A 305 -51.81 -35.30 17.25
CA ALA A 305 -51.79 -36.04 15.98
C ALA A 305 -51.12 -37.42 16.05
N VAL A 306 -50.94 -38.03 17.24
CA VAL A 306 -50.42 -39.42 17.37
C VAL A 306 -51.54 -40.46 17.57
N ALA A 307 -52.80 -40.09 17.31
CA ALA A 307 -53.96 -40.98 17.44
C ALA A 307 -54.80 -41.11 16.17
N ALA A 308 -54.24 -40.93 14.97
CA ALA A 308 -54.88 -41.33 13.71
C ALA A 308 -53.91 -41.19 12.53
N ASP A 309 -52.92 -42.08 12.43
CA ASP A 309 -52.58 -42.74 11.16
C ASP A 309 -51.41 -43.70 11.37
N LYS A 310 -51.74 -44.97 11.52
CA LYS A 310 -50.82 -46.08 11.25
C LYS A 310 -51.42 -46.86 10.09
N LYS A 311 -51.10 -46.45 8.87
CA LYS A 311 -51.20 -47.30 7.70
C LYS A 311 -49.97 -47.13 6.81
N ASP A 312 -49.20 -48.21 6.83
CA ASP A 312 -48.33 -48.71 5.78
C ASP A 312 -47.32 -47.75 5.15
N ASP A 313 -46.11 -47.72 5.74
CA ASP A 313 -44.90 -47.49 4.96
C ASP A 313 -43.90 -48.64 5.16
N VAL A 314 -43.42 -49.14 4.02
CA VAL A 314 -42.42 -50.18 3.89
C VAL A 314 -41.05 -49.50 3.96
N GLU A 315 -40.36 -49.63 5.10
CA GLU A 315 -38.96 -49.25 5.22
C GLU A 315 -38.11 -50.07 4.24
N ARG A 316 -37.38 -49.36 3.38
CA ARG A 316 -36.25 -49.89 2.62
C ARG A 316 -34.98 -49.28 3.21
N ASP A 317 -34.07 -50.13 3.63
CA ASP A 317 -32.70 -49.80 3.99
C ASP A 317 -31.93 -49.28 2.77
N ALA A 318 -30.82 -48.56 3.00
CA ALA A 318 -30.06 -47.81 1.97
C ALA A 318 -29.53 -48.65 0.78
N PHE A 319 -29.77 -49.97 0.77
CA PHE A 319 -29.47 -50.91 -0.31
C PHE A 319 -30.70 -51.61 -0.92
N GLY A 320 -31.91 -51.11 -0.65
CA GLY A 320 -33.14 -51.50 -1.37
C GLY A 320 -33.68 -52.91 -1.10
N ARG A 321 -33.27 -53.57 -0.01
CA ARG A 321 -33.82 -54.87 0.39
C ARG A 321 -35.06 -54.68 1.28
N LYS A 322 -35.98 -55.66 1.28
CA LYS A 322 -37.18 -55.62 2.13
C LYS A 322 -36.83 -56.22 3.49
N THR A 323 -36.82 -55.42 4.56
CA THR A 323 -36.66 -55.95 5.92
C THR A 323 -37.92 -56.70 6.36
N ALA A 324 -37.76 -57.92 6.85
CA ALA A 324 -38.86 -58.74 7.36
C ALA A 324 -39.54 -58.05 8.56
N LYS A 325 -40.87 -57.91 8.50
CA LYS A 325 -41.67 -57.32 9.60
C LYS A 325 -41.48 -58.15 10.87
N LYS A 326 -41.09 -57.51 11.97
CA LYS A 326 -41.06 -58.14 13.31
C LYS A 326 -42.49 -58.52 13.72
N VAL A 327 -42.79 -59.81 13.73
CA VAL A 327 -44.05 -60.35 14.24
C VAL A 327 -44.08 -60.16 15.75
N ARG A 328 -45.15 -59.56 16.29
CA ARG A 328 -45.34 -59.43 17.74
C ARG A 328 -45.59 -60.81 18.33
N SER A 329 -45.02 -61.09 19.49
CA SER A 329 -45.14 -62.38 20.20
C SER A 329 -46.59 -62.80 20.45
N LYS A 330 -47.52 -61.85 20.52
CA LYS A 330 -48.97 -62.11 20.66
C LYS A 330 -49.63 -62.70 19.40
N ASP A 331 -49.06 -62.44 18.22
CA ASP A 331 -49.55 -62.94 16.93
C ASP A 331 -48.85 -64.25 16.52
N PHE A 332 -47.73 -64.57 17.15
CA PHE A 332 -46.97 -65.80 16.87
C PHE A 332 -47.76 -67.08 17.23
N PHE A 333 -48.51 -67.08 18.34
CA PHE A 333 -49.28 -68.24 18.78
C PHE A 333 -50.61 -68.43 18.03
N LYS A 334 -51.12 -67.40 17.35
CA LYS A 334 -52.36 -67.52 16.56
C LYS A 334 -52.16 -68.26 15.23
N ASN A 335 -50.94 -68.22 14.69
CA ASN A 335 -50.61 -68.87 13.42
C ASN A 335 -50.10 -70.31 13.55
N LEU A 336 -50.07 -70.88 14.76
CA LEU A 336 -49.67 -72.28 15.01
C LEU A 336 -50.88 -73.23 15.16
N GLY A 337 -52.10 -72.74 14.94
CA GLY A 337 -53.32 -73.53 14.96
C GLY A 337 -54.09 -73.43 13.67
N ASN A 338 -53.57 -74.04 12.60
CA ASN A 338 -54.30 -74.56 11.44
C ASN A 338 -53.41 -75.53 10.67
#